data_AF-A0A256YYU4-F1
#
_entry.id   AF-A0A256YYU4-F1
#
_cell.length_a   1.000
_cell.length_b   1.000
_cell.length_c   1.000
_cell.angle_alpha   90.00
_cell.angle_beta   90.00
_cell.angle_gamma   90.00
#
_symmetry.space_group_name_H-M   'P 1'
#
loop_
_entity.id
_entity.type
_entity.pdbx_description
1 polymer ?
#
loop_
_entity_poly.entity_id
_entity_poly.type
_entity_poly.pdbx_seq_one_letter_code
_entity_poly.pdbx_strand_id
1 'polypeptide(L)'
;MEKATEDYDDHFLNIALAYGGRAEIIDAAREIALNVKENKLKVEEIDEATFERFLYTSHMPKQDPDLIIRTSGEERLSGFLL
;
A
#
# COMPACT_ATOMS: atom_id res chain seq x y z
N MET A 1 2.79 20.07 -2.40
CA MET A 1 3.94 19.52 -1.65
C MET A 1 4.57 18.38 -2.41
N GLU A 2 3.81 17.36 -2.82
CA GLU A 2 4.33 16.21 -3.59
C GLU A 2 5.23 16.62 -4.77
N LYS A 3 4.74 17.44 -5.72
CA LYS A 3 5.56 17.94 -6.84
C LYS A 3 6.81 18.72 -6.44
N ALA A 4 6.78 19.38 -5.29
CA ALA A 4 7.93 20.16 -4.82
C ALA A 4 9.01 19.28 -4.19
N THR A 5 8.69 18.02 -3.87
CA THR A 5 9.56 17.06 -3.18
C THR A 5 9.73 15.77 -3.99
N GLU A 6 9.31 15.74 -5.26
CA GLU A 6 9.26 14.51 -6.08
C GLU A 6 10.65 13.97 -6.42
N ASP A 7 11.66 14.84 -6.50
CA ASP A 7 13.05 14.48 -6.82
C ASP A 7 13.89 14.14 -5.57
N TYR A 8 13.28 14.10 -4.37
CA TYR A 8 14.01 13.76 -3.13
C TYR A 8 14.05 12.24 -2.93
N ASP A 9 15.21 11.71 -2.56
CA ASP A 9 15.44 10.26 -2.41
C ASP A 9 16.06 9.84 -1.06
N ASP A 10 16.60 10.79 -0.28
CA ASP A 10 17.19 10.48 1.03
C ASP A 10 16.15 10.06 2.09
N HIS A 11 14.98 10.72 2.12
CA HIS A 11 13.95 10.51 3.15
C HIS A 11 12.54 10.64 2.58
N PHE A 12 11.64 9.75 3.01
CA PHE A 12 10.25 9.72 2.57
C PHE A 12 9.29 9.90 3.74
N LEU A 13 8.31 10.79 3.60
CA LEU A 13 7.23 10.99 4.56
C LEU A 13 5.89 10.66 3.90
N ASN A 14 5.20 9.65 4.43
CA ASN A 14 3.89 9.23 3.96
C ASN A 14 2.82 9.72 4.94
N ILE A 15 1.86 10.51 4.43
CA ILE A 15 0.75 11.03 5.23
C ILE A 15 -0.52 10.29 4.83
N ALA A 16 -0.98 9.39 5.69
CA ALA A 16 -2.16 8.58 5.47
C ALA A 16 -3.45 9.37 5.79
N LEU A 17 -3.96 10.15 4.83
CA LEU A 17 -5.21 10.90 4.95
C LEU A 17 -6.39 10.11 4.39
N ALA A 18 -7.48 10.00 5.16
CA ALA A 18 -8.65 9.18 4.83
C ALA A 18 -8.30 7.71 4.48
N TYR A 19 -7.18 7.23 5.01
CA TYR A 19 -6.67 5.89 4.77
C TYR A 19 -7.42 4.84 5.59
N GLY A 20 -7.61 3.68 4.98
CA GLY A 20 -7.97 2.46 5.71
C GLY A 20 -7.47 1.23 4.95
N GLY A 21 -6.70 0.37 5.60
CA GLY A 21 -6.06 -0.79 4.95
C GLY A 21 -7.06 -1.74 4.31
N ARG A 22 -8.28 -1.86 4.85
CA ARG A 22 -9.36 -2.64 4.20
C ARG A 22 -9.82 -2.03 2.87
N ALA A 23 -9.83 -0.71 2.75
CA ALA A 23 -10.18 -0.05 1.50
C ALA A 23 -9.06 -0.26 0.47
N GLU A 24 -7.81 -0.12 0.90
CA GLU A 24 -6.62 -0.39 0.08
C GLU A 24 -6.61 -1.82 -0.48
N ILE A 25 -6.83 -2.84 0.38
CA ILE A 25 -6.91 -4.25 -0.05
C ILE A 25 -8.01 -4.44 -1.11
N ILE A 26 -9.17 -3.81 -0.94
CA ILE A 26 -10.28 -3.92 -1.88
C ILE A 26 -9.95 -3.27 -3.23
N ASP A 27 -9.28 -2.13 -3.22
CA ASP A 27 -8.87 -1.45 -4.45
C ASP A 27 -7.77 -2.23 -5.18
N ALA A 28 -6.78 -2.75 -4.46
CA ALA A 28 -5.76 -3.64 -5.01
C ALA A 28 -6.38 -4.89 -5.65
N ALA A 29 -7.32 -5.54 -4.96
CA ALA A 29 -8.02 -6.71 -5.49
C ALA A 29 -8.84 -6.40 -6.76
N ARG A 30 -9.48 -5.22 -6.83
CA ARG A 30 -10.21 -4.78 -8.03
C ARG A 30 -9.27 -4.58 -9.22
N GLU A 31 -8.13 -3.92 -9.00
CA GLU A 31 -7.12 -3.69 -10.04
C GLU A 31 -6.52 -5.01 -10.55
N ILE A 32 -6.20 -5.95 -9.66
CA ILE A 32 -5.74 -7.29 -10.03
C ILE A 32 -6.80 -8.00 -10.89
N ALA A 33 -8.07 -7.98 -10.46
CA ALA A 33 -9.15 -8.60 -11.20
C ALA A 33 -9.36 -7.98 -12.60
N LEU A 34 -9.18 -6.67 -12.74
CA LEU A 34 -9.20 -5.99 -14.04
C LEU A 34 -8.03 -6.43 -14.92
N ASN A 35 -6.81 -6.50 -14.37
CA ASN A 35 -5.63 -6.95 -15.12
C ASN A 35 -5.75 -8.41 -15.58
N VAL A 36 -6.34 -9.28 -14.75
CA VAL A 36 -6.67 -10.66 -15.15
C VAL A 36 -7.69 -10.69 -16.28
N LYS A 37 -8.78 -9.93 -16.16
CA LYS A 37 -9.82 -9.84 -17.19
C LYS A 37 -9.26 -9.33 -18.53
N GLU A 38 -8.27 -8.45 -18.50
CA GLU A 38 -7.59 -7.91 -19.68
C GLU A 38 -6.47 -8.80 -20.22
N ASN A 39 -6.25 -9.99 -19.63
CA ASN A 39 -5.15 -10.91 -19.94
C ASN A 39 -3.74 -10.30 -19.76
N LYS A 40 -3.61 -9.28 -18.90
CA LYS A 40 -2.32 -8.66 -18.53
C LYS A 40 -1.61 -9.39 -17.38
N LEU A 41 -2.36 -10.20 -16.63
CA LEU A 41 -1.91 -10.98 -15.49
C LEU A 41 -2.66 -12.32 -15.49
N LYS A 42 -2.00 -13.43 -15.21
CA LYS A 42 -2.68 -14.71 -15.02
C LYS A 42 -2.98 -14.95 -13.54
N VAL A 43 -4.04 -15.69 -13.25
CA VAL A 43 -4.45 -15.97 -11.86
C VAL A 43 -3.36 -16.73 -11.10
N GLU A 44 -2.63 -17.61 -11.79
CA GLU A 44 -1.55 -18.41 -11.22
C GLU A 44 -0.30 -17.58 -10.90
N GLU A 45 -0.20 -16.36 -11.44
CA GLU A 45 0.87 -15.41 -11.16
C GLU A 45 0.55 -14.51 -9.95
N ILE A 46 -0.64 -14.62 -9.35
CA ILE A 46 -1.02 -13.82 -8.18
C ILE A 46 -0.42 -14.45 -6.92
N ASP A 47 0.56 -13.75 -6.35
CA ASP A 47 1.20 -14.03 -5.08
C ASP A 47 1.32 -12.74 -4.24
N GLU A 48 2.00 -12.83 -3.09
CA GLU A 48 2.23 -11.69 -2.18
C GLU A 48 2.94 -10.52 -2.91
N ALA A 49 4.02 -10.81 -3.63
CA ALA A 49 4.79 -9.81 -4.37
C ALA A 49 3.97 -9.15 -5.48
N THR A 50 3.09 -9.91 -6.14
CA THR A 50 2.17 -9.35 -7.13
C THR A 50 1.13 -8.47 -6.47
N PHE A 51 0.57 -8.89 -5.33
CA PHE A 51 -0.43 -8.12 -4.59
C PHE A 51 0.14 -6.79 -4.07
N GLU A 52 1.34 -6.81 -3.51
CA GLU A 52 2.10 -5.63 -3.04
C GLU A 52 2.21 -4.52 -4.10
N ARG A 53 2.37 -4.89 -5.37
CA ARG A 53 2.46 -3.93 -6.49
C ARG A 53 1.18 -3.14 -6.74
N PHE A 54 0.05 -3.58 -6.20
CA PHE A 54 -1.24 -2.89 -6.32
C PHE A 54 -1.66 -2.14 -5.05
N LEU A 55 -0.87 -2.20 -3.97
CA LEU A 55 -1.07 -1.39 -2.77
C LEU A 55 -0.73 0.09 -3.05
N TYR A 56 -1.27 1.00 -2.24
CA TYR A 56 -0.97 2.43 -2.36
C TYR A 56 0.51 2.71 -2.08
N THR A 57 1.14 1.88 -1.23
CA THR A 57 2.57 1.94 -0.90
C THR A 57 3.48 1.37 -1.99
N SER A 58 2.94 0.84 -3.09
CA SER A 58 3.70 0.14 -4.15
C SER A 58 4.90 0.92 -4.72
N HIS A 59 4.80 2.25 -4.75
CA HIS A 59 5.83 3.17 -5.25
C HIS A 59 6.94 3.46 -4.23
N MET A 60 6.79 3.01 -2.98
CA MET A 60 7.76 3.26 -1.92
C MET A 60 8.96 2.30 -2.05
N PRO A 61 10.18 2.75 -1.72
CA PRO A 61 11.37 1.89 -1.74
C PRO A 61 11.32 0.78 -0.68
N LYS A 62 10.56 0.99 0.40
CA LYS A 62 10.25 0.00 1.43
C LYS A 62 8.79 0.13 1.83
N GLN A 63 8.01 -0.93 1.63
CA GLN A 63 6.56 -0.91 1.81
C GLN A 63 6.14 -1.25 3.24
N ASP A 64 6.92 -2.12 3.90
CA ASP A 64 6.61 -2.58 5.26
C ASP A 64 7.25 -1.73 6.35
N PRO A 65 6.49 -1.34 7.40
CA PRO A 65 7.06 -0.67 8.56
C PRO A 65 7.81 -1.66 9.47
N ASP A 66 9.04 -1.32 9.87
CA ASP A 66 9.75 -2.08 10.92
C ASP A 66 9.17 -1.82 12.32
N LEU A 67 8.56 -0.64 12.51
CA LEU A 67 8.07 -0.17 13.80
C LEU A 67 6.77 0.61 13.63
N ILE A 68 5.73 0.18 14.34
CA ILE A 68 4.47 0.90 14.46
C ILE A 68 4.37 1.50 15.86
N ILE A 69 4.34 2.82 15.94
CA ILE A 69 4.14 3.54 17.20
C ILE A 69 2.69 4.02 17.26
N ARG A 70 1.96 3.59 18.29
CA ARG A 70 0.59 4.04 18.57
C ARG A 70 0.54 4.73 19.93
N THR A 71 0.11 5.99 19.94
CA THR A 71 -0.05 6.78 21.16
C THR A 71 -1.37 6.47 21.87
N SER A 72 -1.58 7.05 23.05
CA SER A 72 -2.82 6.98 23.84
C SER A 72 -3.13 5.65 24.55
N GLY A 73 -2.16 4.73 24.65
CA GLY A 73 -2.27 3.52 25.49
C GLY A 73 -3.19 2.42 24.94
N GLU A 74 -3.64 2.55 23.69
CA GLU A 74 -4.54 1.59 23.03
C GLU A 74 -3.75 0.50 22.29
N GLU A 75 -4.01 -0.77 22.57
CA GLU A 75 -3.38 -1.92 21.90
C GLU A 75 -4.27 -2.49 20.78
N ARG A 76 -4.33 -1.79 19.65
CA ARG A 76 -4.96 -2.29 18.41
C ARG A 76 -4.34 -1.64 17.18
N LEU A 77 -4.46 -2.25 16.00
CA LEU A 77 -4.01 -1.65 14.73
C LEU A 77 -5.07 -0.73 14.09
N SER A 78 -6.36 -0.93 14.40
CA SER A 78 -7.48 -0.14 13.86
C SER A 78 -7.53 -0.05 12.32
N GLY A 79 -6.93 -1.02 11.61
CA GLY A 79 -6.93 -1.06 10.15
C GLY A 79 -5.86 -0.18 9.49
N PHE A 80 -4.81 0.19 10.22
CA PHE A 80 -3.64 0.87 9.69
C PHE A 80 -2.60 -0.15 9.19
N LEU A 81 -2.18 -0.06 7.91
CA LEU A 81 -1.18 -0.91 7.26
C LEU A 81 -1.42 -2.41 7.50
N LEU A 82 -2.53 -2.91 6.94
CA LEU A 82 -3.00 -4.30 7.08
C LEU A 82 -2.49 -5.19 5.95
#